data_AF-A0A955Q101-F1
#
_entry.id   AF-A0A955Q101-F1
#
_cell.length_a   1.000
_cell.length_b   1.000
_cell.length_c   1.000
_cell.angle_alpha   90.00
_cell.angle_beta   90.00
_cell.angle_gamma   90.00
#
_symmetry.space_group_name_H-M   'P 1'
#
loop_
_entity.id
_entity.type
_entity.pdbx_description
1 polymer ?
#
loop_
_entity_poly.entity_id
_entity_poly.type
_entity_poly.pdbx_seq_one_letter_code
_entity_poly.pdbx_strand_id
1 'polypeptide(L)'
;MKHSLEHQIAPADQQPWLCRLMIAGLFSSALILGAGAAWADGDGHGYGHDPKSHLEKLTKKLDLTKEQQDKILPIIEEKHQRMEGLHEQMKEMRKQAMAKIEAELTPEQQA
;
A
#
# COMPACT_ATOMS: atom_id res chain seq x y z
N MET A 1 7.38 -6.60 -54.72
CA MET A 1 6.44 -5.59 -55.28
C MET A 1 5.24 -6.33 -55.83
N LYS A 2 4.05 -6.04 -55.27
CA LYS A 2 2.71 -6.15 -55.87
C LYS A 2 2.21 -7.59 -56.15
N HIS A 3 1.02 -8.03 -55.75
CA HIS A 3 -0.06 -7.44 -54.96
C HIS A 3 -1.08 -8.55 -54.66
N SER A 4 -1.74 -8.45 -53.50
CA SER A 4 -3.18 -8.67 -53.24
C SER A 4 -3.82 -10.02 -53.60
N LEU A 5 -4.21 -10.81 -52.60
CA LEU A 5 -5.52 -10.75 -51.88
C LEU A 5 -6.64 -11.37 -52.71
N GLU A 6 -7.25 -12.42 -52.17
CA GLU A 6 -8.70 -12.68 -52.08
C GLU A 6 -8.84 -14.09 -51.47
N HIS A 7 -9.19 -14.14 -50.20
CA HIS A 7 -10.50 -14.61 -49.74
C HIS A 7 -10.72 -16.11 -49.93
N GLN A 8 -10.64 -16.85 -48.83
CA GLN A 8 -11.71 -17.79 -48.47
C GLN A 8 -11.70 -18.10 -46.96
N ILE A 9 -12.88 -17.92 -46.39
CA ILE A 9 -13.30 -18.07 -44.99
C ILE A 9 -14.04 -19.41 -44.91
N ALA A 10 -13.76 -20.24 -43.91
CA ALA A 10 -14.74 -20.92 -43.03
C ALA A 10 -14.13 -22.06 -42.20
N PRO A 11 -14.73 -22.39 -41.04
CA PRO A 11 -14.06 -22.99 -39.88
C PRO A 11 -14.25 -24.51 -39.78
N ALA A 12 -13.25 -25.21 -39.25
CA ALA A 12 -13.43 -26.57 -38.74
C ALA A 12 -13.58 -26.51 -37.21
N ASP A 13 -14.79 -26.84 -36.72
CA ASP A 13 -15.02 -27.71 -35.55
C ASP A 13 -14.26 -27.33 -34.25
N GLN A 14 -14.82 -26.70 -33.21
CA GLN A 14 -16.01 -26.97 -32.36
C GLN A 14 -16.19 -28.42 -31.87
N GLN A 15 -15.32 -28.84 -30.95
CA GLN A 15 -15.55 -30.02 -30.10
C GLN A 15 -15.41 -29.73 -28.59
N PRO A 16 -16.49 -29.32 -27.89
CA PRO A 16 -16.55 -29.20 -26.44
C PRO A 16 -17.18 -30.45 -25.81
N TRP A 17 -16.38 -31.40 -25.31
CA TRP A 17 -16.95 -32.65 -24.78
C TRP A 17 -16.12 -33.48 -23.79
N LEU A 18 -15.04 -32.97 -23.17
CA LEU A 18 -14.41 -33.70 -22.06
C LEU A 18 -14.03 -32.82 -20.85
N CYS A 19 -14.76 -31.72 -20.62
CA CYS A 19 -14.91 -31.09 -19.29
C CYS A 19 -15.76 -31.94 -18.31
N ARG A 20 -15.80 -33.28 -18.42
CA ARG A 20 -16.72 -34.10 -17.59
C ARG A 20 -16.11 -35.25 -16.81
N LEU A 21 -14.80 -35.52 -16.89
CA LEU A 21 -14.17 -36.61 -16.11
C LEU A 21 -12.92 -36.24 -15.31
N MET A 22 -12.56 -34.95 -15.24
CA MET A 22 -11.50 -34.47 -14.34
C MET A 22 -12.08 -33.71 -13.13
N ILE A 23 -13.20 -34.19 -12.60
CA ILE A 23 -13.80 -33.77 -11.32
C ILE A 23 -13.94 -35.04 -10.47
N ALA A 24 -12.81 -35.57 -10.00
CA ALA A 24 -12.80 -36.64 -9.01
C ALA A 24 -11.53 -36.54 -8.17
N GLY A 25 -11.64 -35.74 -7.11
CA GLY A 25 -11.05 -35.98 -5.80
C GLY A 25 -9.52 -36.01 -5.71
N LEU A 26 -8.94 -34.88 -5.30
CA LEU A 26 -7.68 -34.67 -4.57
C LEU A 26 -7.50 -33.13 -4.62
N PHE A 27 -7.85 -32.34 -3.62
CA PHE A 27 -7.17 -32.26 -2.33
C PHE A 27 -8.17 -31.94 -1.22
N SER A 28 -8.19 -32.83 -0.23
CA SER A 28 -8.81 -32.62 1.06
C SER A 28 -8.28 -31.33 1.69
N SER A 29 -9.23 -30.44 1.99
CA SER A 29 -9.14 -29.39 2.99
C SER A 29 -8.45 -29.90 4.26
N ALA A 30 -7.19 -29.49 4.45
CA ALA A 30 -6.52 -29.55 5.74
C ALA A 30 -6.69 -28.18 6.39
N LEU A 31 -7.65 -28.16 7.31
CA LEU A 31 -7.91 -27.18 8.35
C LEU A 31 -6.63 -26.54 8.91
N ILE A 32 -6.33 -25.31 8.47
CA ILE A 32 -5.44 -24.39 9.21
C ILE A 32 -6.33 -23.30 9.78
N LEU A 33 -6.96 -23.57 10.93
CA LEU A 33 -7.59 -22.52 11.73
C LEU A 33 -6.47 -21.78 12.46
N GLY A 34 -6.03 -20.69 11.83
CA GLY A 34 -4.98 -19.81 12.31
C GLY A 34 -5.35 -19.11 13.61
N ALA A 35 -4.42 -19.17 14.57
CA ALA A 35 -4.30 -18.15 15.60
C ALA A 35 -3.90 -16.84 14.92
N GLY A 36 -4.87 -15.96 14.62
CA GLY A 36 -4.64 -14.78 13.78
C GLY A 36 -5.21 -13.46 14.31
N ALA A 37 -5.77 -13.41 15.52
CA ALA A 37 -6.47 -12.21 16.04
C ALA A 37 -5.74 -11.52 17.19
N ALA A 38 -4.43 -11.32 17.09
CA ALA A 38 -3.65 -10.68 18.16
C ALA A 38 -2.82 -9.47 17.73
N TRP A 39 -3.02 -8.89 16.53
CA TRP A 39 -2.35 -7.64 16.15
C TRP A 39 -3.31 -6.69 15.42
N ALA A 40 -4.30 -6.18 16.14
CA ALA A 40 -5.04 -5.00 15.69
C ALA A 40 -5.04 -3.94 16.79
N ASP A 41 -3.86 -3.71 17.38
CA ASP A 41 -3.65 -2.51 18.19
C ASP A 41 -2.82 -1.54 17.35
N GLY A 42 -3.54 -0.74 16.57
CA GLY A 42 -2.97 0.38 15.85
C GLY A 42 -2.68 1.50 16.83
N ASP A 43 -1.79 1.27 17.79
CA ASP A 43 -1.29 2.30 18.69
C ASP A 43 -0.40 3.23 17.86
N GLY A 44 -1.05 4.22 17.26
CA GLY A 44 -0.43 5.24 16.44
C GLY A 44 0.46 6.11 17.31
N HIS A 45 1.67 5.65 17.57
CA HIS A 45 2.74 6.45 18.14
C HIS A 45 3.04 7.61 17.18
N GLY A 46 2.32 8.71 17.38
CA GLY A 46 2.44 9.95 16.63
C GLY A 46 3.78 10.59 16.92
N TYR A 47 4.82 10.21 16.18
CA TYR A 47 6.12 10.86 16.22
C TYR A 47 6.09 12.13 15.35
N GLY A 48 5.26 13.10 15.73
CA GLY A 48 5.36 14.47 15.24
C GLY A 48 6.57 15.12 15.89
N HIS A 49 7.72 15.06 15.23
CA HIS A 49 8.93 15.66 15.77
C HIS A 49 8.91 17.18 15.57
N ASP A 50 8.64 17.91 16.65
CA ASP A 50 8.73 19.38 16.70
C ASP A 50 10.11 19.88 16.22
N PRO A 51 10.18 20.94 15.39
CA PRO A 51 11.44 21.50 14.88
C PRO A 51 12.45 21.88 15.97
N LYS A 52 12.00 22.42 17.11
CA LYS A 52 12.89 22.83 18.21
C LYS A 52 13.45 21.61 18.93
N SER A 53 12.62 20.60 19.18
CA SER A 53 13.10 19.32 19.74
C SER A 53 14.16 18.67 18.83
N HIS A 54 13.98 18.75 17.51
CA HIS A 54 14.96 18.28 16.54
C HIS A 54 16.26 19.09 16.61
N LEU A 55 16.17 20.42 16.69
CA LEU A 55 17.32 21.29 16.81
C LEU A 55 18.09 21.03 18.11
N GLU A 56 17.40 20.86 19.24
CA GLU A 56 18.02 20.53 20.52
C GLU A 56 18.82 19.22 20.46
N LYS A 57 18.28 18.19 19.80
CA LYS A 57 19.00 16.92 19.58
C LYS A 57 20.25 17.13 18.73
N LEU A 58 20.18 17.93 17.67
CA LEU A 58 21.33 18.27 16.84
C LEU A 58 22.37 19.08 17.60
N THR A 59 21.93 20.07 18.38
CA THR A 59 22.79 20.88 19.24
C THR A 59 23.56 20.00 20.22
N LYS A 60 22.90 19.06 20.91
CA LYS A 60 23.57 18.14 21.83
C LYS A 60 24.53 17.17 21.15
N LYS A 61 24.27 16.81 19.90
CA LYS A 61 25.08 15.83 19.15
C LYS A 61 26.32 16.46 18.52
N LEU A 62 26.23 17.73 18.14
CA LEU A 62 27.23 18.43 17.33
C LEU A 62 27.81 19.67 18.01
N ASP A 63 27.42 19.93 19.27
CA ASP A 63 27.80 21.09 20.07
C ASP A 63 27.60 22.42 19.32
N LEU A 64 26.40 22.60 18.75
CA LEU A 64 26.10 23.75 17.89
C LEU A 64 26.10 25.07 18.66
N THR A 65 26.78 26.08 18.12
CA THR A 65 26.71 27.45 18.64
C THR A 65 25.35 28.10 18.38
N LYS A 66 25.06 29.21 19.08
CA LYS A 66 23.81 29.96 18.87
C LYS A 66 23.64 30.42 17.42
N GLU A 67 24.71 30.94 16.82
CA GLU A 67 24.70 31.38 15.42
C GLU A 67 24.45 30.24 14.42
N GLN A 68 24.92 29.03 14.73
CA GLN A 68 24.63 27.85 13.91
C GLN A 68 23.18 27.41 14.09
N GLN A 69 22.67 27.42 15.32
CA GLN A 69 21.28 27.11 15.62
C GLN A 69 20.31 28.06 14.89
N ASP A 70 20.58 29.36 14.92
CA ASP A 70 19.76 30.39 14.25
C ASP A 70 19.72 30.19 12.72
N LYS A 71 20.79 29.67 12.12
CA LYS A 71 20.83 29.34 10.68
C LYS A 71 20.15 28.02 10.34
N ILE A 72 20.18 27.04 11.24
CA ILE A 72 19.67 25.68 11.01
C ILE A 72 18.16 25.61 11.29
N LEU A 73 17.66 26.33 12.29
CA LEU A 73 16.25 26.34 12.66
C LEU A 73 15.30 26.54 11.46
N PRO A 74 15.46 27.57 10.61
CA PRO A 74 14.56 27.78 9.47
C PRO A 74 14.59 26.62 8.46
N ILE A 75 15.72 25.93 8.29
CA ILE A 75 15.84 24.77 7.39
C ILE A 75 15.02 23.58 7.94
N ILE A 76 15.05 23.37 9.25
CA ILE A 76 14.28 22.30 9.90
C ILE A 76 12.79 22.63 9.86
N GLU A 77 12.41 23.89 10.08
CA GLU A 77 11.02 24.34 10.00
C GLU A 77 10.43 24.17 8.60
N GLU A 78 11.15 24.59 7.55
CA GLU A 78 10.71 24.39 6.16
C GLU A 78 10.52 22.89 5.84
N LYS A 79 11.49 22.07 6.26
CA LYS A 79 11.40 20.61 6.09
C LYS A 79 10.19 20.04 6.82
N HIS A 80 9.94 20.48 8.05
CA HIS A 80 8.81 20.01 8.85
C HIS A 80 7.48 20.31 8.17
N GLN A 81 7.27 21.56 7.75
CA GLN A 81 6.06 21.97 7.03
C GLN A 81 5.82 21.16 5.76
N ARG A 82 6.88 20.91 4.97
CA ARG A 82 6.78 20.06 3.78
C ARG A 82 6.38 18.63 4.13
N MET A 83 6.96 18.07 5.20
CA MET A 83 6.65 16.72 5.66
C MET A 83 5.23 16.60 6.22
N GLU A 84 4.72 17.60 6.93
CA GLU A 84 3.32 17.64 7.38
C GLU A 84 2.35 17.62 6.19
N GLY A 85 2.62 18.44 5.17
CA GLY A 85 1.81 18.44 3.94
C GLY A 85 1.83 17.09 3.21
N LEU A 86 2.97 16.41 3.17
CA LEU A 86 3.06 15.05 2.61
C LEU A 86 2.35 14.01 3.48
N HIS A 87 2.42 14.16 4.80
CA HIS A 87 1.76 13.25 5.74
C HIS A 87 0.25 13.26 5.55
N GLU A 88 -0.37 14.44 5.48
CA GLU A 88 -1.81 14.55 5.27
C GLU A 88 -2.23 13.98 3.89
N GLN A 89 -1.45 14.20 2.84
CA GLN A 89 -1.70 13.59 1.53
C GLN A 89 -1.63 12.06 1.58
N MET A 90 -0.62 11.50 2.24
CA MET A 90 -0.50 10.04 2.40
C MET A 90 -1.61 9.45 3.26
N LYS A 91 -2.03 10.16 4.32
CA LYS A 91 -3.13 9.77 5.20
C LYS A 91 -4.44 9.69 4.43
N GLU A 92 -4.73 10.69 3.60
CA GLU A 92 -5.92 10.70 2.74
C GLU A 92 -5.86 9.57 1.69
N MET A 93 -4.72 9.40 1.03
CA MET A 93 -4.52 8.28 0.09
C MET A 93 -4.75 6.92 0.77
N ARG A 94 -4.26 6.73 1.99
CA ARG A 94 -4.47 5.51 2.78
C ARG A 94 -5.95 5.30 3.06
N LYS A 95 -6.68 6.33 3.49
CA LYS A 95 -8.13 6.24 3.73
C LYS A 95 -8.88 5.82 2.47
N GLN A 96 -8.57 6.44 1.33
CA GLN A 96 -9.21 6.10 0.06
C GLN A 96 -8.89 4.67 -0.38
N ALA A 97 -7.65 4.22 -0.19
CA ALA A 97 -7.27 2.84 -0.48
C ALA A 97 -8.03 1.85 0.42
N MET A 98 -8.13 2.12 1.71
CA MET A 98 -8.88 1.27 2.64
C MET A 98 -10.37 1.23 2.29
N ALA A 99 -10.99 2.38 1.99
CA ALA A 99 -12.40 2.43 1.58
C ALA A 99 -12.68 1.60 0.31
N LYS A 100 -11.75 1.61 -0.66
CA LYS A 100 -11.87 0.76 -1.85
C LYS A 100 -11.71 -0.72 -1.52
N ILE A 101 -10.77 -1.06 -0.64
CA ILE A 101 -10.59 -2.44 -0.18
C ILE A 101 -11.87 -2.92 0.52
N GLU A 102 -12.40 -2.14 1.46
CA GLU A 102 -13.63 -2.45 2.19
C GLU A 102 -14.83 -2.68 1.25
N ALA A 103 -14.92 -1.92 0.14
CA ALA A 103 -15.97 -2.09 -0.85
C ALA A 103 -15.91 -3.42 -1.63
N GLU A 104 -14.73 -4.05 -1.73
CA GLU A 104 -14.54 -5.35 -2.39
C GLU A 104 -14.67 -6.53 -1.41
N LEU A 105 -14.73 -6.26 -0.09
CA LEU A 105 -14.87 -7.31 0.92
C LEU A 105 -16.31 -7.82 0.97
N THR A 106 -16.47 -9.14 1.12
CA THR A 106 -17.79 -9.73 1.40
C THR A 106 -18.20 -9.44 2.85
N PRO A 107 -19.51 -9.45 3.18
CA PRO A 107 -19.98 -9.23 4.56
C PRO A 107 -19.36 -10.18 5.59
N GLU A 108 -18.96 -11.39 5.18
CA GLU A 108 -18.29 -12.39 6.01
C GLU A 108 -16.83 -12.02 6.35
N GLN A 109 -16.21 -11.12 5.60
CA GLN A 109 -14.82 -10.66 5.79
C GLN A 109 -14.72 -9.34 6.57
N GLN A 110 -15.84 -8.64 6.76
CA GLN A 110 -15.91 -7.36 7.50
C GLN A 110 -16.21 -7.55 9.00
N ALA A 111 -16.52 -8.77 9.44
CA ALA A 111 -16.95 -9.13 10.79
C ALA A 111 -15.83 -9.71 11.67
#